data_AF-A0A377K6R2-F1
#
_entry.id   AF-A0A377K6R2-F1
#
_cell.length_a   1.000
_cell.length_b   1.000
_cell.length_c   1.000
_cell.angle_alpha   90.00
_cell.angle_beta   90.00
_cell.angle_gamma   90.00
#
_symmetry.space_group_name_H-M   'P 1'
#
loop_
_entity.id
_entity.type
_entity.pdbx_description
1 polymer ?
#
loop_
_entity_poly.entity_id
_entity_poly.type
_entity_poly.pdbx_seq_one_letter_code
_entity_poly.pdbx_strand_id
1 'polypeptide(L)'
;MNNDGDSAISNGGTGTQVNGDEATVNNNGNTTVDGKDSTGTEINGDKAIVNNDGDSTILDGGTGTRITGDDATANNSGNTTVDGQGSTGTEIAGNNAVVNQDGELDVSGGGHGN
;
A
#
# COMPACT_ATOMS: atom_id res chain seq x y z
N MET A 1 5.20 12.52 -5.24
CA MET A 1 6.17 12.29 -4.15
C MET A 1 7.05 11.13 -4.55
N ASN A 2 8.35 11.17 -4.25
CA ASN A 2 9.25 10.02 -4.38
C ASN A 2 9.72 9.61 -2.99
N ASN A 3 9.48 8.36 -2.60
CA ASN A 3 10.02 7.79 -1.38
C ASN A 3 11.04 6.71 -1.74
N ASP A 4 12.31 7.06 -1.69
CA ASP A 4 13.43 6.14 -1.94
C ASP A 4 13.96 5.51 -0.63
N GLY A 5 13.41 5.91 0.52
CA GLY A 5 13.85 5.45 1.83
C GLY A 5 13.05 4.25 2.32
N ASP A 6 13.75 3.28 2.90
CA ASP A 6 13.09 2.17 3.58
C ASP A 6 12.24 2.70 4.74
N SER A 7 11.00 2.22 4.80
CA SER A 7 10.00 2.68 5.76
C SER A 7 9.58 1.53 6.67
N ALA A 8 9.66 1.72 7.99
CA ALA A 8 9.15 0.77 8.97
C ALA A 8 8.04 1.43 9.78
N ILE A 9 6.80 0.97 9.60
CA ILE A 9 5.60 1.53 10.18
C ILE A 9 5.03 0.52 11.19
N SER A 10 4.72 0.99 12.40
CA SER A 10 4.06 0.16 13.42
C SER A 10 3.21 0.99 14.38
N ASN A 11 2.52 0.33 15.31
CA ASN A 11 1.70 0.94 16.36
C ASN A 11 0.56 1.84 15.83
N GLY A 12 -0.05 1.46 14.70
CA GLY A 12 -1.14 2.23 14.09
C GLY A 12 -0.66 3.49 13.35
N GLY A 13 0.64 3.57 13.03
CA GLY A 13 1.20 4.69 12.28
C GLY A 13 0.84 4.68 10.80
N THR A 14 0.97 5.83 10.15
CA THR A 14 0.95 5.95 8.69
C THR A 14 2.33 6.40 8.21
N GLY A 15 2.93 5.69 7.24
CA GLY A 15 4.24 6.05 6.69
C GLY A 15 4.16 7.25 5.76
N THR A 16 3.56 7.03 4.59
CA THR A 16 3.34 8.05 3.57
C THR A 16 1.86 8.44 3.55
N GLN A 17 1.53 9.72 3.77
CA GLN A 17 0.17 10.22 3.63
C GLN A 17 0.10 11.33 2.58
N VAL A 18 -0.82 11.20 1.63
CA VAL A 18 -1.03 12.20 0.57
C VAL A 18 -2.52 12.51 0.43
N ASN A 19 -2.86 13.79 0.38
CA ASN A 19 -4.21 14.27 0.12
C ASN A 19 -4.19 15.13 -1.15
N GLY A 20 -4.93 14.74 -2.17
CA GLY A 20 -5.05 15.49 -3.41
C GLY A 20 -5.41 14.60 -4.60
N ASP A 21 -6.30 15.10 -5.45
CA ASP A 21 -6.67 14.46 -6.70
C ASP A 21 -5.49 14.47 -7.67
N GLU A 22 -5.39 13.43 -8.51
CA GLU A 22 -4.33 13.21 -9.48
C GLU A 22 -2.93 13.14 -8.84
N ALA A 23 -2.86 12.96 -7.51
CA ALA A 23 -1.60 12.81 -6.81
C ALA A 23 -0.85 11.58 -7.31
N THR A 24 0.44 11.75 -7.60
CA THR A 24 1.33 10.64 -7.95
C THR A 24 2.32 10.38 -6.82
N VAL A 25 2.35 9.15 -6.32
CA VAL A 25 3.30 8.67 -5.30
C VAL A 25 4.11 7.53 -5.88
N ASN A 26 5.43 7.65 -5.80
CA ASN A 26 6.36 6.58 -6.12
C ASN A 26 7.01 6.14 -4.81
N ASN A 27 6.88 4.87 -4.48
CA ASN A 27 7.43 4.25 -3.30
C ASN A 27 8.47 3.22 -3.76
N ASN A 28 9.70 3.70 -3.89
CA ASN A 28 10.85 2.95 -4.40
C ASN A 28 11.66 2.30 -3.28
N GLY A 29 11.54 2.82 -2.05
CA GLY A 29 12.09 2.21 -0.84
C GLY A 29 11.24 1.03 -0.37
N ASN A 30 11.86 0.11 0.35
CA ASN A 30 11.14 -1.04 0.90
C ASN A 30 10.22 -0.59 2.04
N THR A 31 9.03 -1.17 2.14
CA THR A 31 8.05 -0.79 3.16
C THR A 31 7.74 -1.99 4.03
N THR A 32 7.96 -1.88 5.33
CA THR A 32 7.46 -2.82 6.33
C THR A 32 6.34 -2.18 7.12
N VAL A 33 5.16 -2.79 7.12
CA VAL A 33 3.99 -2.37 7.90
C VAL A 33 3.69 -3.48 8.90
N ASP A 34 3.91 -3.23 10.18
CA ASP A 34 3.76 -4.21 11.24
C ASP A 34 2.77 -3.73 12.30
N GLY A 35 1.65 -4.42 12.37
CA GLY A 35 0.68 -4.30 13.45
C GLY A 35 -0.60 -3.60 13.04
N LYS A 36 -1.65 -3.96 13.76
CA LYS A 36 -3.03 -3.53 13.55
C LYS A 36 -3.16 -2.02 13.32
N ASP A 37 -3.97 -1.67 12.33
CA ASP A 37 -4.33 -0.30 11.94
C ASP A 37 -3.13 0.54 11.43
N SER A 38 -1.95 -0.07 11.25
CA SER A 38 -0.80 0.59 10.63
C SER A 38 -1.00 0.63 9.11
N THR A 39 -0.61 1.72 8.46
CA THR A 39 -0.70 1.89 7.00
C THR A 39 0.64 2.32 6.42
N GLY A 40 1.14 1.62 5.40
CA GLY A 40 2.37 2.00 4.72
C GLY A 40 2.20 3.31 3.95
N THR A 41 1.32 3.28 2.94
CA THR A 41 0.98 4.42 2.08
C THR A 41 -0.53 4.65 2.13
N GLU A 42 -0.95 5.85 2.48
CA GLU A 42 -2.35 6.28 2.50
C GLU A 42 -2.55 7.47 1.56
N ILE A 43 -3.48 7.34 0.61
CA ILE A 43 -3.82 8.42 -0.31
C ILE A 43 -5.31 8.71 -0.28
N ASN A 44 -5.67 9.98 -0.17
CA ASN A 44 -7.05 10.45 -0.32
C ASN A 44 -7.12 11.42 -1.50
N GLY A 45 -7.69 10.97 -2.62
CA GLY A 45 -7.84 11.77 -3.84
C GLY A 45 -8.25 10.94 -5.04
N ASP A 46 -9.05 11.53 -5.91
CA ASP A 46 -9.52 10.90 -7.15
C ASP A 46 -8.39 10.84 -8.19
N LYS A 47 -8.36 9.80 -9.02
CA LYS A 47 -7.34 9.56 -10.05
C LYS A 47 -5.91 9.54 -9.52
N ALA A 48 -5.74 9.27 -8.22
CA ALA A 48 -4.43 9.11 -7.64
C ALA A 48 -3.69 7.92 -8.28
N ILE A 49 -2.38 8.06 -8.44
CA ILE A 49 -1.51 7.02 -8.99
C ILE A 49 -0.45 6.68 -7.94
N VAL A 50 -0.39 5.41 -7.56
CA VAL A 50 0.65 4.87 -6.68
C VAL A 50 1.51 3.90 -7.47
N ASN A 51 2.83 4.06 -7.37
CA ASN A 51 3.82 3.14 -7.94
C ASN A 51 4.66 2.58 -6.79
N ASN A 52 4.36 1.37 -6.34
CA ASN A 52 5.13 0.63 -5.35
C ASN A 52 6.16 -0.22 -6.07
N ASP A 53 7.34 0.35 -6.28
CA ASP A 53 8.46 -0.34 -6.92
C ASP A 53 9.36 -1.03 -5.89
N GLY A 54 9.38 -0.56 -4.65
CA GLY A 54 10.07 -1.20 -3.52
C GLY A 54 9.30 -2.39 -2.97
N ASP A 55 10.00 -3.33 -2.34
CA ASP A 55 9.38 -4.51 -1.76
C ASP A 55 8.55 -4.12 -0.53
N SER A 56 7.36 -4.70 -0.39
CA SER A 56 6.44 -4.46 0.72
C SER A 56 6.26 -5.71 1.57
N THR A 57 6.38 -5.57 2.88
CA THR A 57 6.11 -6.63 3.86
C THR A 57 5.06 -6.13 4.84
N ILE A 58 3.93 -6.83 4.94
CA ILE A 58 2.75 -6.37 5.67
C ILE A 58 2.35 -7.46 6.65
N LEU A 59 2.35 -7.12 7.94
CA LEU A 59 2.29 -8.06 9.06
C LEU A 59 1.20 -7.66 10.06
N ASP A 60 0.69 -8.66 10.78
CA ASP A 60 -0.07 -8.52 12.03
C ASP A 60 -1.23 -7.49 11.99
N GLY A 61 -1.96 -7.45 10.88
CA GLY A 61 -3.14 -6.60 10.72
C GLY A 61 -2.86 -5.22 10.12
N GLY A 62 -1.67 -5.02 9.54
CA GLY A 62 -1.32 -3.80 8.82
C GLY A 62 -1.90 -3.75 7.40
N THR A 63 -1.94 -2.54 6.83
CA THR A 63 -2.30 -2.30 5.42
C THR A 63 -1.10 -1.72 4.67
N GLY A 64 -0.70 -2.33 3.55
CA GLY A 64 0.40 -1.85 2.74
C GLY A 64 0.09 -0.50 2.09
N THR A 65 -0.86 -0.51 1.16
CA THR A 65 -1.33 0.68 0.46
C THR A 65 -2.83 0.84 0.64
N ARG A 66 -3.28 2.04 1.00
CA ARG A 66 -4.69 2.39 1.13
C ARG A 66 -4.98 3.63 0.29
N ILE A 67 -5.96 3.54 -0.62
CA ILE A 67 -6.38 4.67 -1.45
C ILE A 67 -7.87 4.91 -1.24
N THR A 68 -8.25 6.15 -0.97
CA THR A 68 -9.65 6.59 -0.94
C THR A 68 -9.85 7.60 -2.08
N GLY A 69 -10.59 7.21 -3.11
CA GLY A 69 -10.82 8.04 -4.29
C GLY A 69 -11.24 7.24 -5.52
N ASP A 70 -11.98 7.88 -6.41
CA ASP A 70 -12.47 7.29 -7.66
C ASP A 70 -11.39 7.31 -8.75
N ASP A 71 -11.43 6.36 -9.69
CA ASP A 71 -10.49 6.22 -10.80
C ASP A 71 -9.00 6.09 -10.37
N ALA A 72 -8.74 5.71 -9.11
CA ALA A 72 -7.39 5.53 -8.60
C ALA A 72 -6.67 4.33 -9.22
N THR A 73 -5.35 4.43 -9.37
CA THR A 73 -4.50 3.35 -9.89
C THR A 73 -3.38 3.03 -8.91
N ALA A 74 -3.25 1.76 -8.51
CA ALA A 74 -2.12 1.26 -7.75
C ALA A 74 -1.31 0.28 -8.62
N ASN A 75 -0.07 0.64 -8.93
CA ASN A 75 0.90 -0.20 -9.63
C ASN A 75 1.88 -0.76 -8.62
N ASN A 76 1.97 -2.08 -8.50
CA ASN A 76 2.82 -2.77 -7.55
C ASN A 76 3.81 -3.63 -8.35
N SER A 77 4.96 -3.03 -8.62
CA SER A 77 6.06 -3.66 -9.36
C SER A 77 7.02 -4.40 -8.41
N GLY A 78 7.15 -3.92 -7.17
CA GLY A 78 7.91 -4.58 -6.11
C GLY A 78 7.19 -5.80 -5.56
N ASN A 79 7.93 -6.70 -4.91
CA ASN A 79 7.32 -7.89 -4.32
C ASN A 79 6.53 -7.50 -3.08
N THR A 80 5.35 -8.10 -2.92
CA THR A 80 4.47 -7.85 -1.77
C THR A 80 4.27 -9.14 -0.99
N THR A 81 4.66 -9.13 0.28
CA THR A 81 4.36 -10.19 1.25
C THR A 81 3.29 -9.70 2.21
N VAL A 82 2.17 -10.42 2.29
CA VAL A 82 1.07 -10.16 3.23
C VAL A 82 0.92 -11.36 4.15
N ASP A 83 1.34 -11.21 5.40
CA ASP A 83 1.26 -12.28 6.41
C ASP A 83 0.51 -11.83 7.66
N GLY A 84 -0.18 -12.77 8.29
CA GLY A 84 -0.94 -12.54 9.52
C GLY A 84 -2.40 -12.12 9.29
N GLN A 85 -3.23 -12.40 10.30
CA GLN A 85 -4.67 -12.21 10.23
C GLN A 85 -5.02 -10.72 10.15
N GLY A 86 -5.84 -10.37 9.15
CA GLY A 86 -6.30 -9.00 8.93
C GLY A 86 -5.29 -8.10 8.22
N SER A 87 -4.11 -8.61 7.88
CA SER A 87 -3.15 -7.90 7.03
C SER A 87 -3.72 -7.74 5.62
N THR A 88 -3.49 -6.58 4.99
CA THR A 88 -4.02 -6.26 3.67
C THR A 88 -2.94 -5.67 2.77
N GLY A 89 -2.75 -6.23 1.58
CA GLY A 89 -1.80 -5.74 0.57
C GLY A 89 -2.12 -4.31 0.12
N THR A 90 -3.16 -4.19 -0.70
CA THR A 90 -3.69 -2.94 -1.24
C THR A 90 -5.19 -2.87 -0.96
N GLU A 91 -5.65 -1.74 -0.48
CA GLU A 91 -7.06 -1.45 -0.26
C GLU A 91 -7.44 -0.18 -1.03
N ILE A 92 -8.47 -0.24 -1.87
CA ILE A 92 -8.99 0.94 -2.57
C ILE A 92 -10.48 1.11 -2.25
N ALA A 93 -10.81 2.23 -1.62
CA ALA A 93 -12.16 2.69 -1.35
C ALA A 93 -12.55 3.77 -2.37
N GLY A 94 -13.18 3.34 -3.46
CA GLY A 94 -13.65 4.22 -4.54
C GLY A 94 -14.20 3.42 -5.72
N ASN A 95 -14.67 4.12 -6.74
CA ASN A 95 -15.18 3.55 -7.97
C ASN A 95 -14.11 3.47 -9.05
N ASN A 96 -14.21 2.48 -9.95
CA ASN A 96 -13.34 2.33 -11.12
C ASN A 96 -11.83 2.25 -10.81
N ALA A 97 -11.49 1.81 -9.60
CA ALA A 97 -10.10 1.63 -9.23
C ALA A 97 -9.41 0.54 -10.05
N VAL A 98 -8.12 0.72 -10.30
CA VAL A 98 -7.27 -0.24 -11.00
C VAL A 98 -6.11 -0.63 -10.08
N VAL A 99 -5.92 -1.93 -9.91
CA VAL A 99 -4.73 -2.46 -9.23
C VAL A 99 -3.97 -3.32 -10.24
N ASN A 100 -2.72 -2.94 -10.49
CA ASN A 100 -1.77 -3.70 -11.29
C ASN A 100 -0.74 -4.33 -10.34
N GLN A 101 -0.60 -5.66 -10.41
CA GLN A 101 0.35 -6.44 -9.63
C GLN A 101 1.32 -7.12 -10.59
N ASP A 102 2.45 -6.45 -10.84
CA ASP A 102 3.50 -6.97 -11.71
C ASP A 102 4.58 -7.72 -10.90
N GLY A 103 4.78 -7.33 -9.64
CA GLY A 103 5.65 -8.02 -8.69
C GLY A 103 5.05 -9.31 -8.14
N GLU A 104 5.86 -10.10 -7.42
CA GLU A 104 5.36 -11.30 -6.74
C GLU A 104 4.45 -10.91 -5.59
N LEU A 105 3.30 -11.58 -5.46
CA LEU A 105 2.38 -11.45 -4.34
C LEU A 105 2.34 -12.75 -3.55
N ASP A 106 2.93 -12.75 -2.35
CA ASP A 106 2.85 -13.86 -1.40
C ASP A 106 1.87 -13.51 -0.27
N VAL A 107 0.89 -14.38 -0.02
CA VAL A 107 -0.16 -14.16 0.98
C VAL A 107 -0.29 -15.38 1.88
N SER A 108 -0.06 -15.19 3.18
CA SER A 108 -0.11 -16.24 4.19
C SER A 108 -0.79 -15.77 5.49
N GLY A 109 -0.92 -16.67 6.47
CA GLY A 109 -1.35 -16.33 7.83
C GLY A 109 -2.78 -15.79 7.99
N GLY A 110 -3.61 -15.84 6.95
CA GLY A 110 -4.95 -15.25 6.95
C GLY A 110 -4.99 -13.79 6.48
N GLY A 111 -3.94 -13.33 5.80
CA GLY A 111 -3.90 -12.05 5.12
C GLY A 111 -4.78 -12.00 3.86
N HIS A 112 -5.07 -10.78 3.42
CA HIS A 112 -5.80 -10.49 2.20
C HIS A 112 -4.86 -9.84 1.18
N GLY A 113 -4.83 -10.40 -0.03
CA GLY A 113 -4.17 -9.79 -1.19
C GLY A 113 -4.90 -8.54 -1.69
N ASN A 114 -4.61 -8.17 -2.93
CA ASN A 114 -5.13 -6.96 -3.58
C ASN A 114 -6.41 -7.19 -4.36
#